data_AF-X1IMX3-F1
#
_entry.id   AF-X1IMX3-F1
#
_cell.length_a   1.000
_cell.length_b   1.000
_cell.length_c   1.000
_cell.angle_alpha   90.00
_cell.angle_beta   90.00
_cell.angle_gamma   90.00
#
_symmetry.space_group_name_H-M   'P 1'
#
loop_
_entity.id
_entity.type
_entity.pdbx_description
1 polymer ?
#
loop_
_entity_poly.entity_id
_entity_poly.type
_entity_poly.pdbx_seq_one_letter_code
_entity_poly.pdbx_strand_id
1 'polypeptide(L)'
;PNPKWIYPITLPSDRFVMPSKSRSWGVSREKYQKLVKDNRIWFGSNGNAMPRLKRFLTEVKKGIVPKTIWSRDEVGDNSEGKKEIKKFIDINNKVFATPKPERLLMRIIQIATNKGDWVLDAFLGSGTTCAVAHKLKRRWIGLENGKQLDDICIPRLKKVVDGKDNGGISRNVNWQGGGGFICYKFREGN
;
A
#
# COMPACT_ATOMS: atom_id res chain seq x y z
N PRO A 1 27.14 19.39 -11.62
CA PRO A 1 27.40 18.18 -12.43
C PRO A 1 28.67 17.49 -11.91
N ASN A 2 28.76 16.16 -11.92
CA ASN A 2 29.95 15.47 -11.42
C ASN A 2 31.05 15.47 -12.49
N PRO A 3 32.20 16.16 -12.30
CA PRO A 3 33.25 16.27 -13.32
C PRO A 3 33.81 14.91 -13.75
N LYS A 4 33.88 13.94 -12.84
CA LYS A 4 34.40 12.59 -13.10
C LYS A 4 33.53 11.80 -14.08
N TRP A 5 32.29 12.21 -14.30
CA TRP A 5 31.33 11.54 -15.17
C TRP A 5 30.97 12.38 -16.40
N ILE A 6 31.86 13.30 -16.77
CA ILE A 6 31.80 14.06 -18.03
C ILE A 6 32.89 13.50 -18.92
N TYR A 7 32.50 12.74 -19.92
CA TYR A 7 33.40 12.13 -20.90
C TYR A 7 32.66 11.96 -22.23
N PRO A 8 33.36 12.00 -23.37
CA PRO A 8 32.73 11.78 -24.66
C PRO A 8 32.24 10.33 -24.78
N ILE A 9 31.07 10.16 -25.39
CA ILE A 9 30.55 8.86 -25.79
C ILE A 9 30.50 8.82 -27.32
N THR A 10 31.09 7.78 -27.90
CA THR A 10 30.96 7.47 -29.32
C THR A 10 29.66 6.71 -29.54
N LEU A 11 28.81 7.22 -30.41
CA LEU A 11 27.59 6.55 -30.84
C LEU A 11 27.91 5.47 -31.90
N PRO A 12 27.03 4.48 -32.09
CA PRO A 12 27.12 3.56 -33.23
C PRO A 12 27.17 4.23 -34.62
N SER A 13 26.72 5.47 -34.72
CA SER A 13 26.83 6.32 -35.93
C SER A 13 28.18 7.03 -36.07
N ASP A 14 29.18 6.66 -35.27
CA ASP A 14 30.51 7.29 -35.16
C ASP A 14 30.52 8.75 -34.69
N ARG A 15 29.36 9.32 -34.36
CA ARG A 15 29.26 10.66 -33.79
C ARG A 15 29.62 10.68 -32.31
N PHE A 16 30.36 11.70 -31.89
CA PHE A 16 30.62 11.96 -30.47
C PHE A 16 29.51 12.80 -29.83
N VAL A 17 29.12 12.42 -28.61
CA VAL A 17 28.17 13.19 -27.80
C VAL A 17 28.71 13.47 -26.40
N MET A 18 28.34 14.64 -25.89
CA MET A 18 28.63 15.11 -24.53
C MET A 18 27.32 15.31 -23.76
N PRO A 19 27.33 15.20 -22.43
CA PRO A 19 26.17 15.57 -21.63
C PRO A 19 25.95 17.10 -21.73
N SER A 20 24.73 17.56 -21.49
CA SER A 20 24.44 19.01 -21.47
C SER A 20 25.28 19.72 -20.41
N LYS A 21 25.55 21.02 -20.58
CA LYS A 21 26.40 21.81 -19.65
C LYS A 21 25.95 21.71 -18.17
N SER A 22 24.66 21.50 -17.92
CA SER A 22 24.08 21.37 -16.57
C SER A 22 24.11 19.94 -16.00
N ARG A 23 24.52 18.92 -16.76
CA ARG A 23 24.42 17.50 -16.38
C ARG A 23 25.73 16.74 -16.58
N SER A 24 25.75 15.53 -16.02
CA SER A 24 26.79 14.50 -16.20
C SER A 24 26.08 13.17 -16.44
N TRP A 25 26.77 12.13 -16.95
CA TRP A 25 26.13 10.87 -17.36
C TRP A 25 25.47 10.07 -16.22
N GLY A 26 25.76 10.40 -14.95
CA GLY A 26 25.21 9.70 -13.79
C GLY A 26 25.87 8.33 -13.50
N VAL A 27 26.83 7.92 -14.32
CA VAL A 27 27.63 6.70 -14.17
C VAL A 27 29.09 6.98 -14.57
N SER A 28 30.03 6.20 -14.04
CA SER A 28 31.43 6.25 -14.47
C SER A 28 31.61 5.66 -15.86
N ARG A 29 32.71 6.03 -16.54
CA ARG A 29 33.08 5.50 -17.86
C ARG A 29 33.19 3.98 -17.86
N GLU A 30 33.78 3.40 -16.83
CA GLU A 30 33.91 1.95 -16.66
C GLU A 30 32.55 1.26 -16.53
N LYS A 31 31.65 1.81 -15.70
CA LYS A 31 30.29 1.27 -15.54
C LYS A 31 29.50 1.40 -16.84
N TYR A 32 29.65 2.51 -17.55
CA TYR A 32 29.04 2.70 -18.87
C TYR A 32 29.50 1.62 -19.86
N GLN A 33 30.81 1.33 -19.94
CA GLN A 33 31.32 0.27 -20.81
C GLN A 33 30.75 -1.12 -20.45
N LYS A 34 30.60 -1.41 -19.15
CA LYS A 34 29.92 -2.65 -18.70
C LYS A 34 28.47 -2.71 -19.18
N LEU A 35 27.72 -1.60 -19.08
CA LEU A 35 26.33 -1.53 -19.54
C LEU A 35 26.18 -1.65 -21.06
N VAL A 36 27.14 -1.13 -21.83
CA VAL A 36 27.17 -1.31 -23.28
C VAL A 36 27.42 -2.77 -23.64
N LYS A 37 28.40 -3.43 -23.00
CA LYS A 37 28.67 -4.87 -23.18
C LYS A 37 27.45 -5.74 -22.83
N ASP A 38 26.72 -5.36 -21.79
CA ASP A 38 25.49 -6.03 -21.35
C ASP A 38 24.24 -5.62 -22.16
N ASN A 39 24.41 -4.93 -23.30
CA ASN A 39 23.31 -4.49 -24.18
C ASN A 39 22.21 -3.66 -23.48
N ARG A 40 22.55 -3.00 -22.36
CA ARG A 40 21.62 -2.19 -21.55
C ARG A 40 21.52 -0.74 -22.00
N ILE A 41 22.29 -0.31 -23.00
CA ILE A 41 22.24 1.05 -23.54
C ILE A 41 21.51 1.03 -24.88
N TRP A 42 20.56 1.95 -25.04
CA TRP A 42 19.84 2.20 -26.27
C TRP A 42 20.28 3.51 -26.89
N PHE A 43 20.60 3.48 -28.18
CA PHE A 43 21.12 4.60 -28.96
C PHE A 43 20.11 5.11 -30.01
N GLY A 44 18.81 4.85 -29.81
CA GLY A 44 17.79 5.10 -30.84
C GLY A 44 17.71 3.97 -31.86
N SER A 45 16.71 4.03 -32.74
CA SER A 45 16.53 3.06 -33.84
C SER A 45 17.70 3.07 -34.83
N ASN A 46 18.27 4.25 -35.09
CA ASN A 46 19.31 4.46 -36.10
C ASN A 46 20.71 4.60 -35.48
N GLY A 47 20.87 4.27 -34.19
CA GLY A 47 22.15 4.39 -33.48
C GLY A 47 22.68 5.80 -33.25
N ASN A 48 21.91 6.85 -33.60
CA ASN A 48 22.35 8.25 -33.54
C ASN A 48 21.67 9.10 -32.44
N ALA A 49 20.96 8.47 -31.51
CA ALA A 49 20.32 9.18 -30.39
C ALA A 49 21.23 9.24 -29.16
N MET A 50 20.90 10.16 -28.24
CA MET A 50 21.57 10.24 -26.94
C MET A 50 21.43 8.90 -26.18
N PRO A 51 22.50 8.37 -25.56
CA PRO A 51 22.46 7.08 -24.86
C PRO A 51 21.41 7.06 -23.75
N ARG A 52 20.54 6.06 -23.73
CA ARG A 52 19.54 5.84 -22.67
C ARG A 52 19.66 4.43 -22.10
N LEU A 53 19.45 4.30 -20.79
CA LEU A 53 19.41 2.99 -20.14
C LEU A 53 18.10 2.27 -20.52
N LYS A 54 18.20 1.05 -21.06
CA LYS A 54 17.08 0.13 -21.23
C LYS A 54 16.66 -0.39 -19.86
N ARG A 55 15.36 -0.38 -19.59
CA ARG A 55 14.76 -1.08 -18.45
C ARG A 55 13.89 -2.20 -19.02
N PHE A 56 14.27 -3.45 -18.76
CA PHE A 56 13.50 -4.58 -19.24
C PHE A 56 12.23 -4.76 -18.40
N LEU A 57 11.11 -5.09 -19.04
CA LEU A 57 9.84 -5.28 -18.34
C LEU A 57 9.93 -6.37 -17.26
N THR A 58 10.75 -7.39 -17.48
CA THR A 58 11.05 -8.47 -16.52
C THR A 58 11.76 -7.97 -15.25
N GLU A 59 12.48 -6.85 -15.31
CA GLU A 59 13.23 -6.27 -14.20
C GLU A 59 12.48 -5.14 -13.48
N VAL A 60 11.38 -4.65 -14.07
CA VAL A 60 10.56 -3.60 -13.46
C VAL A 60 9.60 -4.27 -12.46
N LYS A 61 9.73 -3.90 -11.17
CA LYS A 61 8.75 -4.30 -10.15
C LYS A 61 7.35 -3.94 -10.63
N LYS A 62 6.46 -4.94 -10.70
CA LYS A 62 5.05 -4.73 -11.05
C LYS A 62 4.39 -3.85 -9.98
N GLY A 63 3.60 -2.89 -10.43
CA GLY A 63 2.83 -2.00 -9.56
C GLY A 63 3.36 -0.57 -9.53
N ILE A 64 2.66 0.28 -8.78
CA ILE A 64 2.96 1.70 -8.63
C ILE A 64 3.47 1.92 -7.20
N VAL A 65 4.61 2.61 -7.06
CA VAL A 65 5.10 3.03 -5.74
C VAL A 65 4.04 3.93 -5.09
N PRO A 66 3.58 3.64 -3.87
CA PRO A 66 2.59 4.47 -3.19
C PRO A 66 3.03 5.93 -3.10
N LYS A 67 2.14 6.87 -3.44
CA LYS A 67 2.36 8.30 -3.29
C LYS A 67 2.17 8.71 -1.83
N THR A 68 2.75 9.85 -1.44
CA THR A 68 2.57 10.46 -0.12
C THR A 68 1.15 11.00 0.11
N ILE A 69 0.51 11.49 -0.95
CA ILE A 69 -0.86 12.04 -0.91
C ILE A 69 -1.82 11.00 -1.48
N TRP A 70 -2.86 10.68 -0.71
CA TRP A 70 -3.96 9.81 -1.14
C TRP A 70 -5.24 10.64 -1.24
N SER A 71 -5.93 10.55 -2.37
CA SER A 71 -7.15 11.32 -2.59
C SER A 71 -8.36 10.65 -1.95
N ARG A 72 -9.43 11.43 -1.73
CA ARG A 72 -10.73 10.91 -1.27
C ARG A 72 -11.22 9.76 -2.15
N ASP A 73 -11.07 9.87 -3.46
CA ASP A 73 -11.53 8.84 -4.40
C ASP A 73 -10.74 7.54 -4.28
N GLU A 74 -9.53 7.57 -3.70
CA GLU A 74 -8.68 6.41 -3.45
C GLU A 74 -8.95 5.76 -2.10
N VAL A 75 -9.09 6.55 -1.03
CA VAL A 75 -9.10 6.06 0.37
C VAL A 75 -10.34 6.40 1.18
N GLY A 76 -11.28 7.14 0.61
CA GLY A 76 -12.51 7.59 1.26
C GLY A 76 -12.31 8.82 2.15
N ASP A 77 -13.36 9.14 2.91
CA ASP A 77 -13.38 10.25 3.87
C ASP A 77 -14.12 9.89 5.17
N ASN A 78 -14.14 10.81 6.14
CA ASN A 78 -14.84 10.60 7.41
C ASN A 78 -16.35 10.33 7.24
N SER A 79 -16.97 10.84 6.18
CA SER A 79 -18.40 10.62 5.91
C SER A 79 -18.67 9.18 5.47
N GLU A 80 -17.77 8.60 4.68
CA GLU A 80 -17.80 7.20 4.27
C GLU A 80 -17.63 6.27 5.47
N GLY A 81 -16.64 6.50 6.33
CA GLY A 81 -16.47 5.70 7.56
C GLY A 81 -17.73 5.69 8.43
N LYS A 82 -18.37 6.86 8.61
CA LYS A 82 -19.65 6.96 9.34
C LYS A 82 -20.77 6.15 8.69
N LYS A 83 -20.86 6.16 7.36
CA LYS A 83 -21.87 5.38 6.60
C LYS A 83 -21.61 3.89 6.71
N GLU A 84 -20.35 3.46 6.68
CA GLU A 84 -19.97 2.06 6.88
C GLU A 84 -20.46 1.58 8.25
N ILE A 85 -20.17 2.32 9.32
CA ILE A 85 -20.54 1.89 10.68
C ILE A 85 -22.05 1.83 10.92
N LYS A 86 -22.80 2.78 10.35
CA LYS A 86 -24.27 2.82 10.44
C LYS A 86 -24.93 1.60 9.80
N LYS A 87 -24.33 0.99 8.77
CA LYS A 87 -24.85 -0.25 8.18
C LYS A 87 -24.71 -1.46 9.11
N PHE A 88 -23.83 -1.40 10.09
CA PHE A 88 -23.57 -2.50 11.04
C PHE A 88 -24.35 -2.36 12.33
N ILE A 89 -24.50 -1.12 12.79
CA ILE A 89 -25.02 -0.77 14.11
C ILE A 89 -26.47 -0.34 13.96
N ASP A 90 -27.40 -1.26 14.19
CA ASP A 90 -28.83 -0.98 14.47
C ASP A 90 -29.03 -0.71 15.98
N ILE A 91 -27.98 -0.21 16.64
CA ILE A 91 -27.88 -0.11 18.10
C ILE A 91 -28.29 1.29 18.53
N ASN A 92 -29.55 1.46 18.93
CA ASN A 92 -30.07 2.51 19.82
C ASN A 92 -29.31 3.85 19.79
N ASN A 93 -29.18 4.48 18.62
CA ASN A 93 -28.53 5.78 18.44
C ASN A 93 -27.08 5.94 18.95
N LYS A 94 -26.38 4.88 19.37
CA LYS A 94 -24.97 4.95 19.80
C LYS A 94 -24.04 4.76 18.61
N VAL A 95 -24.01 5.76 17.75
CA VAL A 95 -23.11 5.78 16.60
C VAL A 95 -21.70 6.16 17.08
N PHE A 96 -20.71 5.28 16.86
CA PHE A 96 -19.31 5.64 17.05
C PHE A 96 -18.98 6.86 16.18
N ALA A 97 -18.48 7.93 16.81
CA ALA A 97 -18.51 9.26 16.19
C ALA A 97 -17.60 9.39 14.96
N THR A 98 -16.44 8.72 14.95
CA THR A 98 -15.37 8.98 13.96
C THR A 98 -14.61 7.72 13.52
N PRO A 99 -15.30 6.70 12.97
CA PRO A 99 -14.63 5.51 12.46
C PRO A 99 -13.77 5.88 11.25
N LYS A 100 -12.62 5.21 11.10
CA LYS A 100 -11.79 5.34 9.90
C LYS A 100 -12.43 4.55 8.75
N PRO A 101 -12.36 5.03 7.49
CA PRO A 101 -12.90 4.31 6.34
C PRO A 101 -12.13 3.03 6.06
N GLU A 102 -12.82 1.95 5.71
CA GLU A 102 -12.15 0.68 5.42
C GLU A 102 -11.16 0.77 4.25
N ARG A 103 -11.46 1.60 3.25
CA ARG A 103 -10.57 1.81 2.08
C ARG A 103 -9.21 2.38 2.46
N LEU A 104 -9.17 3.29 3.43
CA LEU A 104 -7.93 3.84 3.96
C LEU A 104 -7.10 2.74 4.61
N LEU A 105 -7.71 1.94 5.49
CA LEU A 105 -7.03 0.84 6.17
C LEU A 105 -6.59 -0.24 5.18
N MET A 106 -7.38 -0.50 4.14
CA MET A 106 -7.03 -1.45 3.09
C MET A 106 -5.74 -1.03 2.39
N ARG A 107 -5.64 0.26 2.05
CA ARG A 107 -4.44 0.82 1.41
C ARG A 107 -3.22 0.69 2.32
N ILE A 108 -3.34 1.08 3.59
CA ILE A 108 -2.25 1.02 4.57
C ILE A 108 -1.75 -0.44 4.73
N ILE A 109 -2.67 -1.38 4.99
CA ILE A 109 -2.33 -2.79 5.23
C ILE A 109 -1.70 -3.42 3.98
N GLN A 110 -2.20 -3.14 2.78
CA GLN A 110 -1.63 -3.68 1.54
C GLN A 110 -0.23 -3.17 1.23
N ILE A 111 0.09 -1.93 1.63
CA ILE A 111 1.43 -1.37 1.45
C ILE A 111 2.42 -1.98 2.45
N ALA A 112 1.97 -2.20 3.69
CA ALA A 112 2.84 -2.57 4.80
C ALA A 112 2.99 -4.10 5.01
N THR A 113 2.08 -4.91 4.47
CA THR A 113 2.00 -6.35 4.82
C THR A 113 1.60 -7.24 3.65
N ASN A 114 1.97 -8.52 3.75
CA ASN A 114 1.50 -9.62 2.90
C ASN A 114 0.36 -10.41 3.58
N LYS A 115 -0.24 -11.34 2.83
CA LYS A 115 -1.21 -12.29 3.40
C LYS A 115 -0.52 -13.16 4.45
N GLY A 116 -1.19 -13.41 5.56
CA GLY A 116 -0.67 -14.19 6.69
C GLY A 116 0.14 -13.39 7.73
N ASP A 117 0.62 -12.20 7.37
CA ASP A 117 1.31 -11.31 8.31
C ASP A 117 0.37 -10.83 9.43
N TRP A 118 0.98 -10.38 10.53
CA TRP A 118 0.28 -9.81 11.68
C TRP A 118 0.07 -8.31 11.55
N VAL A 119 -1.12 -7.84 11.94
CA VAL A 119 -1.48 -6.43 12.09
C VAL A 119 -1.88 -6.16 13.54
N LEU A 120 -1.19 -5.25 14.22
CA LEU A 120 -1.55 -4.80 15.56
C LEU A 120 -2.21 -3.43 15.49
N ASP A 121 -3.36 -3.28 16.12
CA ASP A 121 -3.98 -1.99 16.41
C ASP A 121 -4.19 -1.84 17.92
N ALA A 122 -3.43 -0.94 18.54
CA ALA A 122 -3.50 -0.69 19.97
C ALA A 122 -4.61 0.29 20.38
N PHE A 123 -5.32 0.88 19.41
CA PHE A 123 -6.39 1.86 19.61
C PHE A 123 -7.55 1.54 18.65
N LEU A 124 -8.10 0.33 18.80
CA LEU A 124 -8.96 -0.31 17.82
C LEU A 124 -10.24 0.49 17.51
N GLY A 125 -10.76 1.22 18.48
CA GLY A 125 -11.96 2.06 18.45
C GLY A 125 -13.19 1.30 17.98
N SER A 126 -13.44 1.36 16.67
CA SER A 126 -14.60 0.73 16.03
C SER A 126 -14.31 -0.64 15.43
N GLY A 127 -13.07 -1.13 15.47
CA GLY A 127 -12.70 -2.42 14.90
C GLY A 127 -12.36 -2.39 13.42
N THR A 128 -12.21 -1.21 12.79
CA THR A 128 -11.95 -1.09 11.34
C THR A 128 -10.69 -1.84 10.93
N THR A 129 -9.58 -1.65 11.65
CA THR A 129 -8.29 -2.27 11.30
C THR A 129 -8.37 -3.79 11.31
N CYS A 130 -8.92 -4.39 12.37
CA CYS A 130 -9.09 -5.84 12.46
C CYS A 130 -10.06 -6.37 11.40
N ALA A 131 -11.17 -5.67 11.14
CA ALA A 131 -12.12 -6.07 10.09
C ALA A 131 -11.44 -6.10 8.71
N VAL A 132 -10.69 -5.07 8.36
CA VAL A 132 -9.99 -4.97 7.08
C VAL A 132 -8.85 -5.97 6.98
N ALA A 133 -8.02 -6.10 8.03
CA ALA A 133 -6.96 -7.09 8.09
C ALA A 133 -7.50 -8.51 7.88
N HIS A 134 -8.62 -8.84 8.53
CA HIS A 134 -9.28 -10.13 8.41
C HIS A 134 -9.74 -10.40 6.96
N LYS A 135 -10.47 -9.45 6.35
CA LYS A 135 -10.94 -9.54 4.95
C LYS A 135 -9.77 -9.70 3.96
N LEU A 136 -8.65 -9.07 4.27
CA LEU A 136 -7.41 -9.15 3.51
C LEU A 136 -6.58 -10.41 3.81
N LYS A 137 -7.06 -11.33 4.66
CA LYS A 137 -6.35 -12.56 5.05
C LYS A 137 -5.04 -12.30 5.79
N ARG A 138 -5.02 -11.30 6.68
CA ARG A 138 -3.97 -11.07 7.67
C ARG A 138 -4.42 -11.59 9.02
N ARG A 139 -3.45 -11.97 9.86
CA ARG A 139 -3.68 -12.18 11.29
C ARG A 139 -3.68 -10.82 11.99
N TRP A 140 -4.37 -10.69 13.11
CA TRP A 140 -4.46 -9.40 13.78
C TRP A 140 -4.61 -9.52 15.29
N ILE A 141 -4.17 -8.46 15.97
CA ILE A 141 -4.40 -8.21 17.39
C ILE A 141 -5.00 -6.81 17.48
N GLY A 142 -6.13 -6.69 18.16
CA GLY A 142 -6.78 -5.40 18.42
C GLY A 142 -6.93 -5.20 19.91
N LEU A 143 -6.53 -4.04 20.41
CA LEU A 143 -6.69 -3.65 21.80
C LEU A 143 -7.66 -2.46 21.87
N GLU A 144 -8.61 -2.53 22.80
CA GLU A 144 -9.52 -1.44 23.08
C GLU A 144 -9.82 -1.39 24.58
N ASN A 145 -9.91 -0.17 25.12
CA ASN A 145 -10.28 0.07 26.50
C ASN A 145 -11.71 0.64 26.57
N GLY A 146 -12.61 -0.11 27.20
CA GLY A 146 -13.95 0.34 27.53
C GLY A 146 -15.05 -0.38 26.74
N LYS A 147 -16.27 0.14 26.88
CA LYS A 147 -17.49 -0.53 26.40
C LYS A 147 -17.55 -0.68 24.88
N GLN A 148 -16.75 0.08 24.13
CA GLN A 148 -16.69 0.00 22.67
C GLN A 148 -16.23 -1.37 22.16
N LEU A 149 -15.39 -2.08 22.94
CA LEU A 149 -15.01 -3.44 22.61
C LEU A 149 -16.25 -4.35 22.50
N ASP A 150 -17.15 -4.25 23.48
CA ASP A 150 -18.37 -5.05 23.59
C ASP A 150 -19.50 -4.56 22.69
N ASP A 151 -19.73 -3.26 22.68
CA ASP A 151 -20.86 -2.64 22.00
C ASP A 151 -20.64 -2.57 20.48
N ILE A 152 -19.37 -2.49 20.02
CA ILE A 152 -19.04 -2.20 18.62
C ILE A 152 -18.09 -3.23 18.02
N CYS A 153 -16.90 -3.41 18.60
CA CYS A 153 -15.84 -4.21 17.97
C CYS A 153 -16.24 -5.68 17.82
N ILE A 154 -16.66 -6.33 18.90
CA ILE A 154 -17.04 -7.74 18.89
C ILE A 154 -18.23 -8.01 17.95
N PRO A 155 -19.37 -7.29 18.03
CA PRO A 155 -20.49 -7.50 17.11
C PRO A 155 -20.11 -7.29 15.64
N ARG A 156 -19.31 -6.26 15.35
CA ARG A 156 -18.81 -6.01 13.99
C ARG A 156 -17.94 -7.17 13.50
N LEU A 157 -16.95 -7.60 14.29
CA LEU A 157 -16.03 -8.67 13.91
C LEU A 157 -16.73 -10.02 13.76
N LYS A 158 -17.77 -10.30 14.57
CA LYS A 158 -18.63 -11.48 14.36
C LYS A 158 -19.30 -11.44 12.98
N LYS A 159 -19.89 -10.32 12.57
CA LYS A 159 -20.48 -10.18 11.22
C LYS A 159 -19.44 -10.36 10.10
N VAL A 160 -18.21 -9.88 10.30
CA VAL A 160 -17.09 -10.10 9.35
C VAL A 160 -16.81 -11.59 9.22
N VAL A 161 -16.60 -12.29 10.33
CA VAL A 161 -16.31 -13.74 10.35
C VAL A 161 -17.47 -14.55 9.77
N ASP A 162 -18.70 -14.20 10.08
CA ASP A 162 -19.90 -14.88 9.57
C ASP A 162 -20.16 -14.62 8.07
N GLY A 163 -19.38 -13.76 7.42
CA GLY A 163 -19.60 -13.37 6.02
C GLY A 163 -20.85 -12.50 5.80
N LYS A 164 -21.47 -12.01 6.89
CA LYS A 164 -22.66 -11.16 6.86
C LYS A 164 -22.33 -9.67 6.75
N ASP A 165 -21.05 -9.34 6.67
CA ASP A 165 -20.56 -7.99 6.44
C ASP A 165 -20.63 -7.62 4.95
N ASN A 166 -21.65 -6.82 4.61
CA ASN A 166 -21.86 -6.26 3.27
C ASN A 166 -21.33 -4.82 3.08
N GLY A 167 -20.57 -4.29 4.04
CA GLY A 167 -20.05 -2.93 4.05
C GLY A 167 -18.57 -2.81 3.64
N GLY A 168 -18.11 -1.56 3.53
CA GLY A 168 -16.72 -1.21 3.23
C GLY A 168 -16.13 -2.00 2.07
N ILE A 169 -15.00 -2.68 2.31
CA ILE A 169 -14.23 -3.36 1.26
C ILE A 169 -14.70 -4.79 0.95
N SER A 170 -15.76 -5.30 1.61
CA SER A 170 -16.18 -6.70 1.46
C SER A 170 -16.42 -7.09 0.00
N ARG A 171 -17.06 -6.20 -0.78
CA ARG A 171 -17.30 -6.41 -2.21
C ARG A 171 -16.02 -6.33 -3.02
N ASN A 172 -15.13 -5.39 -2.71
CA ASN A 172 -13.85 -5.20 -3.41
C ASN A 172 -12.96 -6.44 -3.34
N VAL A 173 -13.03 -7.19 -2.23
CA VAL A 173 -12.21 -8.39 -2.03
C VAL A 173 -12.99 -9.71 -2.17
N ASN A 174 -14.27 -9.65 -2.59
CA ASN A 174 -15.18 -10.79 -2.64
C ASN A 174 -15.17 -11.61 -1.34
N TRP A 175 -15.36 -10.92 -0.20
CA TRP A 175 -15.33 -11.55 1.12
C TRP A 175 -16.59 -12.40 1.34
N GLN A 176 -16.39 -13.65 1.76
CA GLN A 176 -17.46 -14.65 1.98
C GLN A 176 -17.56 -15.12 3.45
N GLY A 177 -16.77 -14.53 4.35
CA GLY A 177 -16.62 -15.00 5.73
C GLY A 177 -15.52 -16.05 5.92
N GLY A 178 -15.50 -16.63 7.12
CA GLY A 178 -14.51 -17.61 7.59
C GLY A 178 -13.58 -17.05 8.66
N GLY A 179 -12.72 -17.91 9.19
CA GLY A 179 -11.80 -17.57 10.27
C GLY A 179 -12.47 -17.45 11.63
N GLY A 180 -11.83 -16.74 12.55
CA GLY A 180 -12.34 -16.52 13.89
C GLY A 180 -11.44 -15.58 14.67
N PHE A 181 -11.87 -15.23 15.87
CA PHE A 181 -11.07 -14.49 16.83
C PHE A 181 -11.43 -14.94 18.24
N ILE A 182 -10.48 -14.75 19.16
CA ILE A 182 -10.68 -14.94 20.59
C ILE A 182 -10.60 -13.57 21.24
N CYS A 183 -11.50 -13.29 22.16
CA CYS A 183 -11.50 -12.05 22.93
C CYS A 183 -11.06 -12.36 24.37
N TYR A 184 -9.98 -11.71 24.80
CA TYR A 184 -9.56 -11.70 26.19
C TYR A 184 -10.00 -10.37 26.81
N LYS A 185 -10.55 -10.43 28.03
CA LYS A 185 -10.85 -9.23 28.82
C LYS A 185 -10.01 -9.28 30.07
N PHE A 186 -9.12 -8.30 30.20
CA PHE A 186 -8.38 -8.13 31.44
C PHE A 186 -9.23 -7.31 32.40
N ARG A 187 -9.40 -7.82 33.62
CA ARG A 187 -9.93 -7.08 34.75
C ARG A 187 -8.82 -7.11 35.79
N GLU A 188 -8.39 -5.96 36.29
CA GLU A 188 -7.58 -5.95 37.49
C GLU A 188 -8.40 -6.61 38.60
N GLY A 189 -7.82 -7.61 39.25
CA GLY A 189 -8.41 -8.19 40.45
C GLY A 189 -8.38 -7.14 41.55
N ASN A 190 -9.53 -6.90 42.18
CA ASN A 190 -9.58 -6.19 43.45
C ASN A 190 -8.89 -7.02 44.54
#